data_AF-A0A482VFY7-F1
#
_entry.id   AF-A0A482VFY7-F1
#
_cell.length_a   1.000
_cell.length_b   1.000
_cell.length_c   1.000
_cell.angle_alpha   90.00
_cell.angle_beta   90.00
_cell.angle_gamma   90.00
#
_symmetry.space_group_name_H-M   'P 1'
#
loop_
_entity.id
_entity.type
_entity.pdbx_description
1 polymer ?
#
loop_
_entity_poly.entity_id
_entity_poly.type
_entity_poly.pdbx_seq_one_letter_code
_entity_poly.pdbx_strand_id
1 'polypeptide(L)'
;MTAWSPWERRLCFLLPFMMRLALWCVRISSYGGGDPAAFQHVILQDVVSIFGAAIGALHIPEKWFPGTVDFYMNSHNIMHVLVVAAVYSMHIATMRDLAWMSRVKCSAAL
;
A
#
# COMPACT_ATOMS: atom_id res chain seq x y z
N MET A 1 -13.76 12.18 17.85
CA MET A 1 -12.45 11.99 17.20
C MET A 1 -11.42 12.87 17.92
N THR A 2 -10.87 12.39 19.03
CA THR A 2 -9.92 13.14 19.88
C THR A 2 -8.53 12.53 19.71
N ALA A 3 -7.70 13.09 18.83
CA ALA A 3 -6.27 12.78 18.80
C ALA A 3 -5.59 13.73 19.79
N TRP A 4 -4.91 13.18 20.78
CA TRP A 4 -4.19 13.90 21.84
C TRP A 4 -2.82 14.40 21.36
N SER A 5 -2.26 13.75 20.35
CA SER A 5 -0.97 14.11 19.77
C SER A 5 -0.98 14.03 18.23
N PRO A 6 -0.14 14.84 17.53
CA PRO A 6 0.05 14.73 16.09
C PRO A 6 0.50 13.34 15.62
N TRP A 7 1.11 12.55 16.51
CA TRP A 7 1.63 11.22 16.24
C TRP A 7 0.55 10.13 16.20
N GLU A 8 -0.50 10.24 17.02
CA GLU A 8 -1.63 9.30 16.99
C GLU A 8 -2.33 9.28 15.62
N ARG A 9 -2.40 10.43 14.94
CA ARG A 9 -2.94 10.52 13.58
C ARG A 9 -2.09 9.77 12.55
N ARG A 10 -0.77 9.68 12.76
CA ARG A 10 0.17 9.00 11.85
C ARG A 10 0.21 7.49 12.12
N LEU A 11 0.07 7.08 13.38
CA LEU A 11 -0.01 5.68 13.81
C LEU A 11 -1.22 4.93 13.25
N CYS A 12 -2.32 5.64 12.94
CA CYS A 12 -3.47 5.03 12.25
C CYS A 12 -3.10 4.38 10.91
N PHE A 13 -2.05 4.86 10.21
CA PHE A 13 -1.57 4.27 8.96
C PHE A 13 -0.61 3.08 9.17
N LEU A 14 -0.09 2.90 10.38
CA LEU A 14 0.77 1.76 10.72
C LEU A 14 -0.05 0.46 10.76
N LEU A 15 -1.28 0.51 11.27
CA LEU A 15 -2.14 -0.65 11.44
C LEU A 15 -2.45 -1.37 10.11
N PRO A 16 -2.88 -0.67 9.04
CA PRO A 16 -3.04 -1.27 7.72
C PRO A 16 -1.73 -1.84 7.15
N PHE A 17 -0.59 -1.18 7.39
CA PHE A 17 0.70 -1.65 6.91
C PHE A 17 1.11 -2.95 7.60
N MET A 18 0.96 -3.03 8.91
CA MET A 18 1.25 -4.24 9.70
C MET A 18 0.35 -5.41 9.29
N MET A 19 -0.94 -5.15 9.07
CA MET A 19 -1.87 -6.14 8.54
C MET A 19 -1.40 -6.68 7.19
N ARG A 20 -0.98 -5.80 6.26
CA ARG A 20 -0.50 -6.23 4.94
C ARG A 20 0.79 -7.02 5.01
N LEU A 21 1.75 -6.62 5.84
CA LEU A 21 2.96 -7.40 6.07
C LEU A 21 2.64 -8.81 6.61
N ALA A 22 1.70 -8.92 7.55
CA ALA A 22 1.26 -10.21 8.07
C ALA A 22 0.64 -11.09 6.97
N LEU A 23 -0.23 -10.54 6.13
CA LEU A 23 -0.82 -11.25 4.99
C LEU A 23 0.24 -11.68 3.96
N TRP A 24 1.27 -10.86 3.77
CA TRP A 24 2.39 -11.17 2.92
C TRP A 24 3.21 -12.35 3.46
N CYS A 25 3.47 -12.37 4.78
CA CYS A 25 4.10 -13.51 5.46
C CYS A 25 3.26 -14.79 5.32
N VAL A 26 1.94 -14.70 5.51
CA VAL A 26 1.02 -15.84 5.32
C VAL A 26 1.10 -16.35 3.88
N ARG A 27 1.14 -15.45 2.89
CA ARG A 27 1.22 -15.80 1.46
C ARG A 27 2.52 -16.50 1.07
N ILE A 28 3.64 -16.16 1.71
CA ILE A 28 4.94 -16.82 1.48
C ILE A 28 5.04 -18.15 2.23
N SER A 29 4.33 -18.27 3.37
CA SER A 29 4.28 -19.51 4.15
C SER A 29 3.51 -20.62 3.43
N SER A 30 3.73 -21.86 3.87
CA SER A 30 3.02 -23.04 3.34
C SER A 30 1.50 -23.03 3.60
N TYR A 31 1.00 -22.12 4.44
CA TYR A 31 -0.42 -21.98 4.75
C TYR A 31 -1.16 -21.05 3.79
N GLY A 32 -0.43 -20.26 3.00
CA GLY A 32 -0.99 -19.32 2.02
C GLY A 32 -0.83 -19.81 0.58
N GLY A 33 -1.49 -19.09 -0.32
CA GLY A 33 -1.40 -19.32 -1.76
C GLY A 33 -1.86 -18.10 -2.54
N GLY A 34 -1.48 -18.03 -3.82
CA GLY A 34 -1.89 -16.95 -4.70
C GLY A 34 -1.11 -16.95 -5.99
N ASP A 35 -1.50 -16.08 -6.92
CA ASP A 35 -0.83 -15.97 -8.20
C ASP A 35 0.59 -15.38 -8.02
N PRO A 36 1.65 -16.00 -8.58
CA PRO A 36 3.01 -15.46 -8.50
C PRO A 36 3.13 -14.07 -9.14
N ALA A 37 2.36 -13.79 -10.19
CA ALA A 37 2.38 -12.49 -10.86
C ALA A 37 1.56 -11.43 -10.10
N ALA A 38 0.66 -11.82 -9.18
CA ALA A 38 0.01 -10.89 -8.26
C ALA A 38 0.94 -10.43 -7.13
N PHE A 39 1.89 -11.28 -6.72
CA PHE A 39 2.84 -10.97 -5.64
C PHE A 39 3.66 -9.69 -5.91
N GLN A 40 4.08 -9.48 -7.15
CA GLN A 40 4.81 -8.26 -7.56
C GLN A 40 3.97 -6.99 -7.33
N HIS A 41 2.66 -7.04 -7.62
CA HIS A 41 1.75 -5.92 -7.41
C HIS A 41 1.48 -5.63 -5.93
N VAL A 42 1.48 -6.67 -5.09
CA VAL A 42 1.39 -6.53 -3.62
C VAL A 42 2.62 -5.80 -3.08
N ILE A 43 3.83 -6.18 -3.52
CA ILE A 43 5.06 -5.46 -3.15
C ILE A 43 4.99 -4.00 -3.62
N LEU A 44 4.60 -3.80 -4.88
CA LEU A 44 4.55 -2.47 -5.49
C LEU A 44 3.61 -1.55 -4.70
N GLN A 45 2.43 -2.04 -4.31
CA GLN A 45 1.49 -1.32 -3.46
C GLN A 45 2.15 -0.86 -2.14
N ASP A 46 2.87 -1.75 -1.44
CA ASP A 46 3.47 -1.41 -0.16
C ASP A 46 4.64 -0.43 -0.31
N VAL A 47 5.50 -0.63 -1.31
CA VAL A 47 6.59 0.29 -1.62
C VAL A 47 6.06 1.69 -1.93
N VAL A 48 5.09 1.79 -2.85
CA VAL A 48 4.49 3.07 -3.25
C VAL A 48 3.78 3.74 -2.04
N SER A 49 3.14 2.96 -1.18
CA SER A 49 2.51 3.49 0.04
C SER A 49 3.52 4.09 1.02
N ILE A 50 4.67 3.42 1.23
CA ILE A 50 5.75 3.91 2.10
C ILE A 50 6.34 5.19 1.52
N PHE A 51 6.59 5.23 0.21
CA PHE A 51 7.08 6.44 -0.47
C PHE A 51 6.10 7.61 -0.34
N GLY A 52 4.80 7.38 -0.57
CA GLY A 52 3.78 8.42 -0.39
C GLY A 52 3.72 8.94 1.04
N ALA A 53 3.78 8.04 2.03
CA ALA A 53 3.82 8.42 3.44
C ALA A 53 5.09 9.21 3.80
N ALA A 54 6.25 8.82 3.27
CA ALA A 54 7.51 9.53 3.50
C ALA A 54 7.49 10.94 2.88
N ILE A 55 7.00 11.09 1.66
CA ILE A 55 6.87 12.38 0.96
C ILE A 55 5.94 13.32 1.76
N GLY A 56 4.78 12.82 2.18
CA GLY A 56 3.83 13.59 2.99
C GLY A 56 4.36 13.93 4.40
N ALA A 57 5.16 13.04 5.02
CA ALA A 57 5.73 13.30 6.35
C ALA A 57 6.90 14.29 6.30
N LEU A 58 7.73 14.22 5.26
CA LEU A 58 8.92 15.06 5.08
C LEU A 58 8.62 16.41 4.44
N HIS A 59 7.40 16.61 3.94
CA HIS A 59 6.98 17.84 3.25
C HIS A 59 7.94 18.17 2.09
N ILE A 60 8.23 17.17 1.24
CA ILE A 60 9.03 17.33 0.01
C ILE A 60 8.05 17.35 -1.17
N PRO A 61 8.17 18.22 -2.18
CA PRO A 61 9.28 19.14 -2.49
C PRO A 61 9.13 20.57 -1.95
N GLU A 62 8.05 20.89 -1.24
CA GLU A 62 7.79 22.23 -0.66
C GLU A 62 8.91 22.71 0.29
N LYS A 63 9.61 21.78 0.96
CA LYS A 63 10.83 22.07 1.73
C LYS A 63 12.02 22.53 0.88
N TRP A 64 12.11 22.13 -0.38
CA TRP A 64 13.24 22.45 -1.28
C TRP A 64 12.98 23.69 -2.13
N PHE A 65 11.71 23.97 -2.47
CA PHE A 65 11.30 25.12 -3.28
C PHE A 65 10.15 25.88 -2.60
N PRO A 66 10.45 26.67 -1.56
CA PRO A 66 9.42 27.39 -0.82
C PRO A 66 8.69 28.39 -1.73
N GLY A 67 7.36 28.33 -1.78
CA GLY A 67 6.50 29.26 -2.51
C GLY A 67 6.33 28.99 -4.02
N THR A 68 6.98 27.96 -4.57
CA THR A 68 6.88 27.64 -6.02
C THR A 68 5.84 26.55 -6.32
N VAL A 69 5.54 25.69 -5.35
CA VAL A 69 4.68 24.49 -5.49
C VAL A 69 3.43 24.54 -4.60
N ASP A 70 3.02 25.73 -4.15
CA ASP A 70 1.91 25.89 -3.21
C ASP A 70 0.55 25.53 -3.81
N PHE A 71 0.35 25.77 -5.12
CA PHE A 71 -0.90 25.45 -5.82
C PHE A 71 -0.92 24.05 -6.44
N TYR A 72 0.19 23.62 -7.03
CA TYR A 72 0.31 22.36 -7.77
C TYR A 72 1.58 21.62 -7.33
N MET A 73 1.48 20.29 -7.18
CA MET A 73 2.58 19.41 -6.74
C MET A 73 3.09 19.64 -5.30
N ASN A 74 2.24 20.12 -4.38
CA ASN A 74 2.58 20.05 -2.96
C ASN A 74 2.73 18.57 -2.52
N SER A 75 3.40 18.36 -1.39
CA SER A 75 3.67 17.03 -0.85
C SER A 75 2.39 16.20 -0.62
N HIS A 76 1.30 16.86 -0.22
CA HIS A 76 0.00 16.25 0.04
C HIS A 76 -0.68 15.73 -1.25
N ASN A 77 -0.63 16.52 -2.32
CA ASN A 77 -1.19 16.15 -3.63
C ASN A 77 -0.40 14.98 -4.23
N ILE A 78 0.94 15.02 -4.12
CA ILE A 78 1.79 13.90 -4.55
C ILE A 78 1.47 12.64 -3.74
N MET A 79 1.31 12.76 -2.42
CA MET A 79 0.90 11.65 -1.55
C MET A 79 -0.43 11.04 -2.03
N HIS A 80 -1.46 11.85 -2.32
CA HIS A 80 -2.74 11.35 -2.84
C HIS A 80 -2.59 10.59 -4.17
N VAL A 81 -1.81 11.11 -5.10
CA VAL A 81 -1.55 10.44 -6.39
C VAL A 81 -0.88 9.08 -6.18
N LEU A 82 0.11 9.01 -5.29
CA LEU A 82 0.80 7.75 -4.97
C LEU A 82 -0.14 6.75 -4.26
N VAL A 83 -1.02 7.23 -3.37
CA VAL A 83 -2.03 6.37 -2.74
C VAL A 83 -2.98 5.77 -3.80
N VAL A 84 -3.43 6.56 -4.78
CA VAL A 84 -4.26 6.04 -5.88
C VAL A 84 -3.52 4.97 -6.69
N ALA A 85 -2.23 5.20 -7.01
CA ALA A 85 -1.41 4.21 -7.71
C ALA A 85 -1.21 2.91 -6.91
N ALA A 86 -1.05 3.01 -5.59
CA ALA A 86 -0.96 1.86 -4.70
C ALA A 86 -2.27 1.06 -4.68
N VAL A 87 -3.43 1.73 -4.58
CA VAL A 87 -4.76 1.09 -4.62
C VAL A 87 -5.02 0.44 -5.99
N TYR A 88 -4.57 1.06 -7.08
CA TYR A 88 -4.67 0.47 -8.40
C TYR A 88 -3.86 -0.82 -8.52
N SER A 89 -2.63 -0.82 -7.98
CA SER A 89 -1.79 -2.03 -7.93
C SER A 89 -2.45 -3.13 -7.07
N MET A 90 -3.04 -2.76 -5.93
CA MET A 90 -3.85 -3.66 -5.10
C MET A 90 -4.98 -4.30 -5.90
N HIS A 91 -5.73 -3.49 -6.65
CA HIS A 91 -6.85 -3.96 -7.46
C HIS A 91 -6.40 -5.00 -8.49
N ILE A 92 -5.29 -4.76 -9.19
CA ILE A 92 -4.72 -5.73 -10.14
C ILE A 92 -4.32 -7.02 -9.42
N ALA A 93 -3.65 -6.93 -8.27
CA ALA A 93 -3.26 -8.10 -7.48
C ALA A 93 -4.50 -8.93 -7.09
N THR A 94 -5.54 -8.29 -6.56
CA THR A 94 -6.79 -8.93 -6.16
C THR A 94 -7.49 -9.61 -7.34
N MET A 95 -7.57 -8.94 -8.49
CA MET A 95 -8.18 -9.53 -9.69
C MET A 95 -7.41 -10.76 -10.19
N ARG A 96 -6.08 -10.73 -10.14
CA ARG A 96 -5.23 -11.87 -10.48
C ARG A 96 -5.42 -13.03 -9.51
N ASP A 97 -5.48 -12.74 -8.21
CA ASP A 97 -5.73 -13.76 -7.19
C ASP A 97 -7.11 -14.39 -7.32
N LEU A 98 -8.16 -13.59 -7.59
CA LEU A 98 -9.50 -14.10 -7.88
C LEU A 98 -9.49 -15.02 -9.11
N ALA A 99 -8.80 -14.60 -10.18
CA ALA A 99 -8.65 -15.40 -11.39
C ALA A 99 -7.79 -16.66 -11.18
N TRP A 100 -6.88 -16.66 -10.22
CA TRP A 100 -6.12 -17.84 -9.82
C TRP A 100 -7.00 -18.81 -9.03
N MET A 101 -7.74 -18.30 -8.03
CA MET A 101 -8.68 -19.09 -7.23
C MET A 101 -9.77 -19.76 -8.10
N SER A 102 -10.21 -19.12 -9.18
CA SER A 102 -11.19 -19.73 -10.09
C SER A 102 -10.64 -20.89 -10.93
N ARG A 103 -9.32 -21.00 -11.07
CA ARG A 103 -8.64 -22.01 -11.91
C ARG A 103 -8.00 -23.13 -11.10
N VAL A 104 -7.63 -22.88 -9.85
CA VAL A 104 -7.02 -23.88 -8.97
C VAL A 104 -8.05 -24.91 -8.55
N LYS A 105 -7.78 -26.18 -8.84
CA LYS A 105 -8.50 -27.29 -8.24
C LYS A 105 -7.87 -27.54 -6.87
N CYS A 106 -8.58 -27.16 -5.81
CA CYS A 106 -8.23 -27.64 -4.48
C CYS A 106 -8.44 -29.15 -4.48
N SER A 107 -7.37 -29.94 -4.49
CA SER A 107 -7.46 -31.33 -4.07
C SER A 107 -7.96 -31.27 -2.63
N ALA A 108 -9.22 -31.59 -2.40
CA ALA A 108 -9.67 -31.92 -1.05
C ALA A 108 -8.74 -33.04 -0.61
N ALA A 109 -7.84 -32.73 0.33
CA ALA A 109 -7.04 -33.75 0.98
C ALA A 109 -8.04 -34.72 1.58
N LEU A 110 -8.13 -35.90 0.97
CA LEU A 110 -8.97 -37.00 1.43
C LEU A 110 -8.25 -37.68 2.59
#